data_AF-A0A2E6T5M6-F1
#
_entry.id   AF-A0A2E6T5M6-F1
#
_cell.length_a   1.000
_cell.length_b   1.000
_cell.length_c   1.000
_cell.angle_alpha   90.00
_cell.angle_beta   90.00
_cell.angle_gamma   90.00
#
_symmetry.space_group_name_H-M   'P 1'
#
loop_
_entity.id
_entity.type
_entity.pdbx_description
1 polymer ?
#
loop_
_entity_poly.entity_id
_entity_poly.type
_entity_poly.pdbx_seq_one_letter_code
_entity_poly.pdbx_strand_id
1 'polypeptide(L)'
;MRKRKLRSGGFTLVEIMIVVAIIGLLIAVAVPNFSKMRKDAQKTACHAQLKQIDGSKEMWATQEKRADGDTPSESQLGAYFKDGMPTCPGGGSYTIGPVGSDANCSVHPKATSAVWLWPPSMSGQMPIAQQIPEQTLN
;
A
#
# COMPACT_ATOMS: atom_id res chain seq x y z
N MET A 1 8.69 35.03 55.88
CA MET A 1 8.32 34.04 54.85
C MET A 1 9.48 33.05 54.66
N ARG A 2 9.37 31.80 55.14
CA ARG A 2 10.43 30.78 55.02
C ARG A 2 10.41 30.19 53.59
N LYS A 3 11.40 30.54 52.76
CA LYS A 3 11.62 29.91 51.46
C LYS A 3 12.11 28.47 51.70
N ARG A 4 11.30 27.47 51.33
CA ARG A 4 11.75 26.06 51.29
C ARG A 4 12.78 25.93 50.16
N LYS A 5 14.03 25.60 50.49
CA LYS A 5 15.03 25.16 49.50
C LYS A 5 14.52 23.86 48.88
N LEU A 6 14.13 23.91 47.61
CA LEU A 6 13.92 22.71 46.82
C LEU A 6 15.27 21.98 46.76
N ARG A 7 15.33 20.78 47.34
CA ARG A 7 16.50 19.90 47.21
C ARG A 7 16.58 19.52 45.74
N SER A 8 17.53 20.12 45.01
CA SER A 8 17.93 19.68 43.69
C SER A 8 18.61 18.31 43.82
N GLY A 9 17.84 17.23 43.70
CA GLY A 9 18.39 15.89 43.52
C GLY A 9 18.99 15.78 42.12
N GLY A 10 20.30 15.53 42.04
CA GLY A 10 20.97 15.24 40.77
C GLY A 10 20.68 13.80 40.33
N PHE A 11 20.48 13.60 39.03
CA PHE A 11 20.45 12.27 38.43
C PHE A 11 21.78 11.56 38.70
N THR A 12 21.71 10.33 39.22
CA THR A 12 22.92 9.52 39.32
C THR A 12 23.31 9.00 37.93
N LEU A 13 24.61 8.92 37.64
CA LEU A 13 25.11 8.37 36.36
C LEU A 13 24.60 6.94 36.13
N VAL A 14 24.50 6.16 37.21
CA VAL A 14 24.02 4.77 37.22
C VAL A 14 22.55 4.69 36.80
N GLU A 15 21.73 5.62 37.26
CA GLU A 15 20.29 5.68 36.94
C GLU A 15 20.05 5.98 35.47
N ILE A 16 20.92 6.77 34.82
CA ILE A 16 20.84 6.97 33.36
C ILE A 16 21.37 5.75 32.59
N MET A 17 22.40 5.05 33.09
CA MET A 17 22.98 3.89 32.40
C MET A 17 21.98 2.74 32.25
N ILE A 18 21.22 2.41 33.30
CA ILE A 18 20.23 1.32 33.22
C ILE A 18 19.05 1.68 32.30
N VAL A 19 18.66 2.96 32.26
CA VAL A 19 17.56 3.42 31.41
C VAL A 19 17.90 3.27 29.93
N VAL A 20 19.09 3.71 29.50
CA VAL A 20 19.49 3.57 28.10
C VAL A 20 19.70 2.11 27.71
N ALA A 21 20.12 1.25 28.64
CA ALA A 21 20.24 -0.19 28.40
C ALA A 21 18.88 -0.84 28.10
N ILE A 22 17.85 -0.53 28.89
CA ILE A 22 16.50 -1.07 28.67
C ILE A 22 15.88 -0.50 27.38
N ILE A 23 16.01 0.80 27.13
CA ILE A 23 15.51 1.43 25.89
C ILE A 23 16.18 0.80 24.66
N GLY A 24 17.50 0.56 24.71
CA GLY A 24 18.24 -0.10 23.63
C GLY A 24 17.69 -1.50 23.32
N LEU A 25 17.40 -2.30 24.35
CA LEU A 25 16.80 -3.63 24.19
C LEU A 25 15.41 -3.57 23.53
N LEU A 26 14.57 -2.62 23.94
CA LEU A 26 13.23 -2.45 23.36
C LEU A 26 13.29 -2.04 21.89
N ILE A 27 14.17 -1.08 21.53
CA ILE A 27 14.35 -0.63 20.15
C ILE A 27 14.86 -1.76 19.25
N ALA A 28 15.79 -2.59 19.75
CA ALA A 28 16.37 -3.69 18.99
C ALA A 28 15.30 -4.69 18.48
N VAL A 29 14.25 -4.93 19.27
CA VAL A 29 13.13 -5.82 18.88
C VAL A 29 12.05 -5.06 18.10
N ALA A 30 11.80 -3.79 18.42
CA ALA A 30 10.71 -3.01 17.83
C ALA A 30 10.98 -2.57 16.37
N VAL A 31 12.20 -2.13 16.05
CA VAL A 31 12.56 -1.57 14.74
C VAL A 31 12.36 -2.54 13.56
N PRO A 32 12.81 -3.82 13.59
CA PRO A 32 12.64 -4.70 12.44
C PRO A 32 11.16 -4.96 12.13
N ASN A 33 10.33 -5.10 13.17
CA ASN A 33 8.89 -5.31 13.00
C ASN A 33 8.21 -4.08 12.37
N PHE A 34 8.57 -2.89 12.84
CA PHE A 34 8.01 -1.64 12.33
C PHE A 34 8.31 -1.40 10.83
N SER A 35 9.50 -1.77 10.37
CA SER A 35 9.86 -1.67 8.94
C SER A 35 8.96 -2.54 8.06
N LYS A 36 8.67 -3.77 8.49
CA LYS A 36 7.78 -4.69 7.77
C LYS A 36 6.35 -4.17 7.73
N MET A 37 5.80 -3.77 8.88
CA MET A 37 4.43 -3.24 8.96
C MET A 37 4.23 -2.01 8.08
N ARG A 38 5.24 -1.14 7.95
CA ARG A 38 5.18 0.00 7.02
C ARG A 38 5.07 -0.42 5.57
N LYS A 39 5.88 -1.40 5.12
CA LYS A 39 5.83 -1.90 3.74
C LYS A 39 4.49 -2.58 3.45
N ASP A 40 3.99 -3.37 4.39
CA ASP A 40 2.68 -4.03 4.25
C ASP A 40 1.55 -2.99 4.20
N ALA A 41 1.58 -1.96 5.04
CA ALA A 41 0.62 -0.87 5.01
C ALA A 41 0.67 -0.08 3.69
N GLN A 42 1.87 0.19 3.14
CA GLN A 42 2.05 0.84 1.84
C GLN A 42 1.45 0.00 0.71
N LYS A 43 1.66 -1.33 0.73
CA LYS A 43 1.08 -2.26 -0.24
C LYS A 43 -0.44 -2.26 -0.17
N THR A 44 -1.02 -2.40 1.03
CA THR A 44 -2.48 -2.41 1.22
C THR A 44 -3.12 -1.10 0.79
N ALA A 45 -2.52 0.05 1.16
CA ALA A 45 -2.99 1.37 0.74
C ALA A 45 -2.91 1.54 -0.78
N CYS A 46 -1.85 1.05 -1.42
CA CYS A 46 -1.71 1.07 -2.87
C CYS A 46 -2.81 0.23 -3.56
N HIS A 47 -3.10 -0.98 -3.07
CA HIS A 47 -4.19 -1.80 -3.61
C HIS A 47 -5.58 -1.16 -3.41
N ALA A 48 -5.80 -0.45 -2.30
CA ALA A 48 -7.04 0.30 -2.10
C ALA A 48 -7.19 1.44 -3.11
N GLN A 49 -6.12 2.19 -3.39
CA GLN A 49 -6.11 3.23 -4.42
C GLN A 49 -6.33 2.65 -5.82
N LEU A 50 -5.72 1.50 -6.15
CA LEU A 50 -5.97 0.81 -7.42
C LEU A 50 -7.44 0.42 -7.60
N LYS A 51 -8.08 -0.13 -6.56
CA LYS A 51 -9.52 -0.44 -6.60
C LYS A 51 -10.39 0.80 -6.79
N GLN A 52 -10.00 1.93 -6.18
CA GLN A 52 -10.69 3.20 -6.39
C GLN A 52 -10.54 3.68 -7.84
N ILE A 53 -9.35 3.56 -8.43
CA ILE A 53 -9.09 3.89 -9.84
C ILE A 53 -9.92 2.99 -10.77
N ASP A 54 -9.95 1.68 -10.52
CA ASP A 54 -10.75 0.73 -11.29
C ASP A 54 -12.24 1.09 -11.23
N GLY A 55 -12.77 1.36 -10.02
CA GLY A 55 -14.16 1.79 -9.85
C GLY A 55 -14.46 3.14 -10.53
N SER A 56 -13.58 4.13 -10.41
CA SER A 56 -13.75 5.43 -11.10
C SER A 56 -13.74 5.28 -12.61
N LYS A 57 -12.94 4.34 -13.15
CA LYS A 57 -12.91 4.03 -14.58
C LYS A 57 -14.20 3.37 -15.06
N GLU A 58 -14.75 2.42 -14.30
CA GLU A 58 -16.05 1.80 -14.61
C GLU A 58 -17.19 2.84 -14.54
N MET A 59 -17.15 3.74 -13.57
CA MET A 59 -18.10 4.85 -13.46
C MET A 59 -18.00 5.82 -14.64
N TRP A 60 -16.79 6.12 -15.10
CA TRP A 60 -16.58 6.93 -16.30
C TRP A 60 -17.15 6.23 -17.55
N ALA A 61 -16.86 4.94 -17.73
CA ALA A 61 -17.35 4.16 -18.86
C ALA A 61 -18.88 4.15 -18.92
N THR A 62 -19.53 4.01 -17.75
CA THR A 62 -20.99 4.03 -17.63
C THR A 62 -21.59 5.38 -18.00
N GLN A 63 -20.94 6.49 -17.61
CA GLN A 63 -21.44 7.84 -17.88
C GLN A 63 -21.25 8.28 -19.35
N GLU A 64 -20.10 7.96 -19.94
CA GLU A 64 -19.83 8.28 -21.35
C GLU A 64 -20.38 7.24 -22.33
N LYS A 65 -21.07 6.19 -21.85
CA LYS A 65 -21.57 5.06 -22.66
C LYS A 65 -20.47 4.41 -23.51
N ARG A 66 -19.29 4.22 -22.91
CA ARG A 66 -18.12 3.57 -23.52
C ARG A 66 -18.17 2.06 -23.29
N ALA A 67 -17.52 1.31 -24.17
CA ALA A 67 -17.41 -0.14 -24.06
C ALA A 67 -16.07 -0.54 -23.43
N ASP A 68 -15.97 -1.81 -23.03
CA ASP A 68 -14.70 -2.40 -22.57
C ASP A 68 -13.65 -2.28 -23.69
N GLY A 69 -12.50 -1.67 -23.38
CA GLY A 69 -11.43 -1.38 -24.35
C GLY A 69 -11.09 0.11 -24.52
N ASP A 70 -11.99 1.02 -24.18
CA ASP A 70 -11.69 2.46 -24.19
C ASP A 70 -10.79 2.82 -22.99
N THR A 71 -9.69 3.54 -23.23
CA THR A 71 -8.80 4.04 -22.17
C THR A 71 -9.18 5.47 -21.79
N PRO A 72 -9.56 5.75 -20.54
CA PRO A 72 -9.75 7.13 -20.09
C PRO A 72 -8.42 7.87 -20.05
N SER A 73 -8.43 9.15 -20.42
CA SER A 73 -7.28 10.03 -20.18
C SER A 73 -7.18 10.40 -18.69
N GLU A 74 -5.97 10.70 -18.21
CA GLU A 74 -5.73 11.08 -16.81
C GLU A 74 -6.55 12.31 -16.37
N SER A 75 -6.88 13.22 -17.28
CA SER A 75 -7.70 14.40 -16.99
C SER A 75 -9.17 14.06 -16.77
N GLN A 76 -9.73 13.13 -17.54
CA GLN A 76 -11.10 12.65 -17.36
C GLN A 76 -11.26 11.89 -16.05
N LEU A 77 -10.25 11.09 -15.69
CA LEU A 77 -10.27 10.35 -14.43
C LEU A 77 -10.01 11.25 -13.23
N GLY A 78 -9.19 12.30 -13.39
CA GLY A 78 -8.92 13.30 -12.36
C GLY A 78 -10.17 14.01 -11.84
N ALA A 79 -11.24 14.12 -12.63
CA ALA A 79 -12.51 14.68 -12.19
C ALA A 79 -13.22 13.84 -11.10
N TYR A 80 -12.90 12.55 -11.00
CA TYR A 80 -13.46 11.65 -10.00
C TYR A 80 -12.70 11.67 -8.67
N PHE A 81 -11.54 12.33 -8.63
CA PHE A 81 -10.72 12.44 -7.43
C PHE A 81 -10.68 13.89 -6.96
N LYS A 82 -11.15 14.13 -5.73
CA LYS A 82 -11.22 15.49 -5.15
C LYS A 82 -9.85 16.18 -5.04
N ASP A 83 -8.80 15.40 -4.82
CA ASP A 83 -7.43 15.90 -4.59
C ASP A 83 -6.48 15.58 -5.76
N GLY A 84 -7.02 15.23 -6.93
CA GLY A 84 -6.25 14.75 -8.08
C GLY A 84 -5.86 13.28 -7.99
N MET A 85 -5.10 12.80 -8.99
CA MET A 85 -4.72 11.40 -9.10
C MET A 85 -3.91 10.98 -7.85
N PRO A 86 -4.30 9.92 -7.13
CA PRO A 86 -3.56 9.48 -5.95
C PRO A 86 -2.16 9.02 -6.35
N THR A 87 -1.16 9.27 -5.49
CA THR A 87 0.20 8.75 -5.67
C THR A 87 0.41 7.55 -4.77
N CYS A 88 1.16 6.55 -5.25
CA CYS A 88 1.45 5.38 -4.44
C CYS A 88 2.28 5.77 -3.19
N PRO A 89 1.88 5.34 -1.98
CA PRO A 89 2.61 5.66 -0.75
C PRO A 89 4.01 5.02 -0.66
N GLY A 90 4.35 4.13 -1.61
CA GLY A 90 5.70 3.59 -1.81
C GLY A 90 6.53 4.31 -2.87
N GLY A 91 6.02 5.40 -3.48
CA GLY A 91 6.74 6.20 -4.47
C GLY A 91 6.56 5.75 -5.93
N GLY A 92 5.59 4.89 -6.22
CA GLY A 92 5.25 4.46 -7.59
C GLY A 92 4.20 5.32 -8.28
N SER A 93 4.08 5.15 -9.60
CA SER A 93 3.04 5.73 -10.44
C SER A 93 1.99 4.68 -10.81
N TYR A 94 0.77 5.14 -11.08
CA TYR A 94 -0.32 4.29 -11.55
C TYR A 94 -0.39 4.30 -13.08
N THR A 95 -0.55 3.11 -13.67
CA THR A 95 -0.82 2.95 -15.10
C THR A 95 -2.26 2.50 -15.27
N ILE A 96 -3.06 3.36 -15.91
CA ILE A 96 -4.47 3.09 -16.16
C ILE A 96 -4.58 2.32 -17.48
N GLY A 97 -4.97 1.05 -17.39
CA GLY A 97 -5.34 0.24 -18.55
C GLY A 97 -6.77 0.57 -19.05
N PRO A 98 -7.18 -0.01 -20.20
CA PRO A 98 -8.52 0.16 -20.74
C PRO A 98 -9.60 -0.27 -19.74
N VAL A 99 -10.83 0.20 -19.95
CA VAL A 99 -12.01 -0.31 -19.22
C VAL A 99 -12.07 -1.83 -19.41
N GLY A 100 -12.20 -2.58 -18.30
CA GLY A 100 -12.13 -4.04 -18.27
C GLY A 100 -10.74 -4.65 -17.98
N SER A 101 -9.64 -3.88 -18.06
CA SER A 101 -8.31 -4.32 -17.59
C SER A 101 -7.96 -3.72 -16.23
N ASP A 102 -7.37 -4.48 -15.31
CA ASP A 102 -6.95 -3.95 -14.01
C ASP A 102 -5.94 -2.79 -14.14
N ALA A 103 -6.09 -1.73 -13.33
CA ALA A 103 -5.04 -0.74 -13.13
C ALA A 103 -3.83 -1.36 -12.39
N ASN A 104 -2.63 -0.92 -12.75
CA ASN A 104 -1.39 -1.44 -12.16
C ASN A 104 -0.52 -0.32 -11.56
N CYS A 105 0.35 -0.70 -10.62
CA CYS A 105 1.33 0.17 -10.00
C CYS A 105 2.74 -0.36 -10.26
N SER A 106 3.69 0.54 -10.52
CA SER A 106 5.09 0.18 -10.80
C SER A 106 5.83 -0.45 -9.61
N VAL A 107 5.44 -0.11 -8.38
CA VAL A 107 6.13 -0.57 -7.15
C VAL A 107 5.38 -1.72 -6.46
N HIS A 108 4.05 -1.72 -6.51
CA HIS A 108 3.20 -2.74 -5.89
C HIS A 108 2.28 -3.33 -6.95
N PRO A 109 2.77 -4.26 -7.80
CA PRO A 109 1.95 -4.83 -8.85
C PRO A 109 0.75 -5.56 -8.24
N LYS A 110 -0.44 -5.25 -8.75
CA LYS A 110 -1.62 -6.07 -8.51
C LYS A 110 -1.44 -7.35 -9.33
N ALA A 111 -1.86 -8.50 -8.80
CA ALA A 111 -2.00 -9.68 -9.65
C ALA A 111 -3.04 -9.30 -10.72
N THR A 112 -2.56 -8.99 -11.93
CA THR A 112 -3.44 -8.79 -13.08
C THR A 112 -4.31 -10.02 -13.16
N SER A 113 -5.61 -9.85 -13.29
CA SER A 113 -6.49 -10.91 -13.72
C SER A 113 -6.05 -11.34 -15.12
N ALA A 114 -5.01 -12.18 -15.16
CA ALA A 114 -4.68 -12.98 -16.31
C ALA A 114 -5.91 -13.87 -16.46
N VAL A 115 -6.83 -13.40 -17.30
CA VAL A 115 -7.83 -14.24 -17.95
C VAL A 115 -7.12 -15.54 -18.22
N TRP A 116 -7.69 -16.63 -17.71
CA TRP A 116 -7.29 -17.99 -18.03
C TRP A 116 -7.51 -18.21 -19.53
N LEU A 117 -6.77 -17.52 -20.40
CA LEU A 117 -6.63 -17.82 -21.81
C LEU A 117 -5.76 -19.06 -21.85
N TRP A 118 -6.39 -20.20 -21.59
CA TRP A 118 -5.87 -21.48 -22.01
C TRP A 118 -5.94 -21.48 -23.56
N PRO A 119 -4.82 -21.39 -24.30
CA PRO A 119 -4.87 -21.67 -25.74
C PRO A 119 -5.24 -23.15 -25.90
N PRO A 120 -6.27 -23.52 -26.67
CA PRO A 120 -6.78 -24.90 -26.72
C PRO A 120 -5.82 -25.94 -27.35
N SER A 121 -4.50 -25.70 -27.42
CA SER A 121 -3.55 -26.53 -28.17
C SER A 121 -2.32 -27.04 -27.42
N MET A 122 -2.15 -26.82 -26.10
CA MET A 122 -0.93 -27.29 -25.42
C MET A 122 -1.20 -28.21 -24.24
N SER A 123 -1.17 -29.51 -24.57
CA SER A 123 -0.92 -30.62 -23.65
C SER A 123 0.52 -30.55 -23.14
N GLY A 124 0.73 -30.14 -21.89
CA GLY A 124 2.03 -30.32 -21.24
C GLY A 124 2.41 -29.21 -20.28
N GLN A 125 2.59 -29.59 -19.02
CA GLN A 125 3.18 -28.83 -17.92
C GLN A 125 2.42 -27.59 -17.44
N MET A 126 1.76 -27.77 -16.30
CA MET A 126 1.29 -26.70 -15.43
C MET A 126 2.50 -25.86 -14.97
N PRO A 127 2.59 -24.55 -15.27
CA PRO A 127 3.39 -23.66 -14.45
C PRO A 127 2.70 -23.55 -13.09
N ILE A 128 3.47 -23.79 -12.04
CA ILE A 128 3.04 -23.71 -10.64
C ILE A 128 2.52 -22.29 -10.43
N ALA A 129 1.20 -22.12 -10.41
CA ALA A 129 0.55 -20.92 -9.93
C ALA A 129 0.96 -20.77 -8.47
N GLN A 130 1.97 -19.94 -8.19
CA GLN A 130 2.24 -19.51 -6.83
C GLN A 130 1.06 -18.66 -6.37
N GLN A 131 0.09 -19.34 -5.76
CA GLN A 131 -0.90 -18.78 -4.86
C GLN A 131 -0.20 -17.88 -3.85
N ILE A 132 -0.56 -16.60 -3.83
CA ILE A 132 -0.27 -15.70 -2.72
C ILE A 132 -1.55 -14.90 -2.42
N PRO A 133 -1.90 -14.72 -1.13
CA PRO A 133 -3.19 -15.16 -0.65
C PRO A 133 -4.21 -14.04 -0.49
N GLU A 134 -5.47 -14.45 -0.62
CA GLU A 134 -6.68 -13.79 -0.17
C GLU A 134 -6.69 -13.71 1.37
N GLN A 135 -5.90 -12.80 1.95
CA GLN A 135 -5.88 -12.56 3.39
C GLN A 135 -6.24 -11.09 3.63
N THR A 136 -7.55 -10.82 3.72
CA THR A 136 -8.21 -10.05 4.79
C THR A 136 -9.67 -9.78 4.39
N LEU A 137 -10.52 -10.79 4.59
CA LEU A 137 -11.95 -10.64 4.86
C LEU A 137 -12.20 -11.28 6.23
N ASN A 138 -11.85 -10.52 7.27
CA ASN A 138 -12.44 -10.59 8.61
C ASN A 138 -12.27 -9.20 9.24
#